data_AF-A0A6J4LAY9-F1
#
_entry.id   AF-A0A6J4LAY9-F1
#
_cell.length_a   1.000
_cell.length_b   1.000
_cell.length_c   1.000
_cell.angle_alpha   90.00
_cell.angle_beta   90.00
_cell.angle_gamma   90.00
#
_symmetry.space_group_name_H-M   'P 1'
#
loop_
_entity.id
_entity.type
_entity.pdbx_description
1 polymer ?
#
loop_
_entity_poly.entity_id
_entity_poly.type
_entity_poly.pdbx_seq_one_letter_code
_entity_poly.pdbx_strand_id
1 'polypeptide(L)' 'MLRTLTPAVSLTYAIGDIHGCQHLLTPLLASVERHAGGGPYRLVFLGDYIDRGPDSAAVIDTVRRL' A
#
# COMPACT_ATOMS: atom_id res chain seq x y z
N MET A 1 -6.76 -1.40 -38.81
CA MET A 1 -7.25 -1.09 -37.45
C MET A 1 -6.05 -0.77 -36.57
N LEU A 2 -5.77 0.50 -36.31
CA LEU A 2 -4.72 0.90 -35.36
C LEU A 2 -5.32 0.79 -33.95
N ARG A 3 -4.82 -0.15 -33.14
CA ARG A 3 -5.21 -0.31 -31.73
C ARG A 3 -4.38 0.70 -30.93
N THR A 4 -4.97 1.84 -30.58
CA THR A 4 -4.34 2.80 -29.68
C THR A 4 -4.15 2.12 -28.33
N LEU A 5 -2.91 1.78 -27.97
CA LEU A 5 -2.55 1.33 -26.63
C LEU A 5 -2.46 2.58 -25.75
N THR A 6 -3.59 3.00 -25.17
CA THR A 6 -3.54 3.88 -24.00
C THR A 6 -2.75 3.15 -22.91
N PRO A 7 -1.67 3.73 -22.35
CA PRO A 7 -1.05 3.16 -21.17
C PRO A 7 -2.15 3.02 -20.12
N ALA A 8 -2.35 1.83 -19.58
CA ALA A 8 -3.23 1.66 -18.44
C ALA A 8 -2.68 2.56 -17.34
N VAL A 9 -3.43 3.60 -16.96
CA VAL A 9 -3.05 4.48 -15.86
C VAL A 9 -3.16 3.63 -14.59
N SER A 10 -2.02 3.18 -14.07
CA SER A 10 -1.97 2.44 -12.82
C SER A 10 -2.03 3.42 -11.64
N LEU A 11 -2.95 3.19 -10.70
CA LEU A 11 -3.05 4.01 -9.50
C LEU A 11 -1.77 3.90 -8.68
N THR A 12 -1.33 5.00 -8.06
CA THR A 12 -0.19 5.02 -7.15
C THR A 12 -0.64 5.55 -5.80
N TYR A 13 -0.33 4.81 -4.74
CA TYR A 13 -0.64 5.18 -3.36
C TYR A 13 0.65 5.40 -2.59
N ALA A 14 0.82 6.60 -2.06
CA ALA A 14 1.89 6.92 -1.12
C ALA A 14 1.38 6.72 0.32
N ILE A 15 2.01 5.82 1.06
CA ILE A 15 1.68 5.52 2.45
C ILE A 15 2.77 6.15 3.32
N GLY A 16 2.35 7.09 4.19
CA GLY A 16 3.22 7.76 5.15
C GLY A 16 3.60 6.87 6.34
N ASP A 17 4.07 7.50 7.40
CA ASP A 17 4.64 6.85 8.57
C ASP A 17 3.67 5.86 9.22
N ILE A 18 4.13 4.63 9.47
CA ILE A 18 3.31 3.56 10.03
C ILE A 18 3.55 3.42 11.54
N HIS A 19 4.78 3.64 11.99
CA HIS A 19 5.17 3.62 13.39
C HIS A 19 4.60 2.44 14.16
N GLY A 20 4.82 1.20 13.70
CA GLY A 20 4.34 -0.01 14.37
C GLY A 20 2.81 -0.13 14.51
N CYS A 21 2.01 0.68 13.81
CA CYS A 21 0.55 0.68 13.90
C CYS A 21 -0.11 -0.32 12.95
N GLN A 22 0.18 -1.61 13.13
CA GLN A 22 -0.37 -2.69 12.28
C GLN A 22 -1.92 -2.67 12.19
N HIS A 23 -2.58 -2.31 13.29
CA HIS A 23 -4.04 -2.19 13.38
C HIS A 23 -4.62 -1.10 12.47
N LEU A 24 -3.81 -0.12 12.04
CA LEU A 24 -4.19 0.91 11.07
C LEU A 24 -3.73 0.55 9.64
N LEU A 25 -2.56 -0.07 9.50
CA LEU A 25 -2.03 -0.50 8.21
C LEU A 25 -2.97 -1.50 7.52
N THR A 26 -3.51 -2.46 8.28
CA THR A 26 -4.41 -3.50 7.74
C THR A 26 -5.66 -2.92 7.06
N PRO A 27 -6.49 -2.09 7.73
CA PRO A 27 -7.66 -1.50 7.08
C PRO A 27 -7.31 -0.48 5.99
N LEU A 28 -6.15 0.19 6.06
CA LEU A 28 -5.68 1.07 5.00
C LEU A 28 -5.43 0.30 3.69
N LEU A 29 -4.69 -0.81 3.77
CA LEU A 29 -4.41 -1.68 2.61
C LEU A 29 -5.70 -2.23 2.00
N ALA A 30 -6.65 -2.68 2.82
CA ALA A 30 -7.97 -3.12 2.34
C ALA A 30 -8.74 -1.99 1.63
N SER A 31 -8.59 -0.74 2.10
CA SER A 31 -9.20 0.41 1.42
C SER A 31 -8.54 0.72 0.09
N VAL A 32 -7.22 0.54 -0.02
CA VAL A 32 -6.48 0.68 -1.28
C VAL A 32 -6.95 -0.38 -2.30
N GLU A 33 -7.03 -1.64 -1.90
CA GLU A 33 -7.50 -2.73 -2.76
C GLU A 33 -8.91 -2.46 -3.29
N ARG A 34 -9.82 -2.04 -2.40
CA ARG A 34 -11.19 -1.69 -2.76
C ARG A 34 -11.24 -0.51 -3.73
N HIS A 35 -10.44 0.53 -3.50
CA HIS A 35 -10.38 1.70 -4.38
C HIS A 35 -9.76 1.36 -5.75
N ALA A 36 -8.78 0.45 -5.79
CA ALA A 36 -8.17 -0.01 -7.03
C ALA A 36 -9.12 -0.84 -7.91
N GLY A 37 -10.18 -1.41 -7.33
CA GLY A 37 -11.22 -2.14 -8.07
C GLY A 37 -10.68 -3.35 -8.85
N GLY A 38 -9.61 -3.97 -8.35
CA GLY A 38 -8.91 -5.08 -9.02
C GLY A 38 -8.02 -4.68 -10.20
N GLY A 39 -7.93 -3.38 -10.52
CA GLY A 39 -6.98 -2.85 -11.51
C GLY A 39 -5.54 -2.83 -10.99
N PRO A 40 -4.53 -2.70 -11.87
CA PRO A 40 -3.13 -2.61 -11.47
C PRO A 40 -2.86 -1.33 -10.65
N TYR A 41 -2.10 -1.46 -9.57
CA TYR A 41 -1.69 -0.34 -8.74
C TYR A 41 -0.28 -0.53 -8.17
N ARG A 42 0.28 0.56 -7.66
CA ARG A 42 1.59 0.61 -7.00
C ARG A 42 1.43 1.17 -5.59
N LEU A 43 2.08 0.53 -4.62
CA LEU A 43 2.28 1.07 -3.29
C LEU A 43 3.68 1.68 -3.21
N VAL A 44 3.78 2.85 -2.58
CA VAL A 44 5.05 3.51 -2.23
C VAL A 44 4.99 3.82 -0.74
N PHE A 45 5.85 3.16 0.04
CA PHE A 45 5.99 3.42 1.46
C PHE A 45 7.09 4.47 1.68
N LEU A 46 6.77 5.52 2.44
CA LEU A 46 7.65 6.68 2.57
C LEU A 46 8.74 6.51 3.65
N GLY A 47 8.54 5.62 4.61
CA GLY A 47 9.49 5.38 5.70
C GLY A 47 8.80 5.03 7.03
N ASP A 48 9.55 5.10 8.12
CA ASP A 48 9.06 5.07 9.50
C ASP A 48 8.06 3.93 9.79
N TYR A 49 8.48 2.71 9.43
CA TYR A 49 7.69 1.49 9.66
C TYR A 49 7.59 1.11 11.14
N ILE A 50 8.62 1.46 11.92
CA ILE A 50 8.83 1.00 13.29
C ILE A 50 8.74 2.16 14.30
N ASP A 51 8.88 1.83 15.58
CA ASP A 51 8.82 2.72 16.74
C ASP A 51 7.41 3.23 17.08
N ARG A 52 7.22 3.67 18.32
CA ARG A 52 5.99 4.27 18.92
C ARG A 52 4.76 3.36 19.01
N GLY A 53 4.39 2.64 17.96
CA GLY A 53 3.22 1.78 17.94
C GLY A 53 3.49 0.40 18.53
N PRO A 54 2.40 -0.33 18.80
CA PRO A 54 2.46 -1.55 19.60
C PRO A 54 3.03 -2.77 18.87
N ASP A 55 3.14 -2.76 17.53
CA ASP A 55 3.42 -3.97 16.75
C ASP A 55 4.28 -3.71 15.51
N SER A 56 5.53 -3.31 15.73
CA SER A 56 6.51 -3.08 14.65
C SER A 56 6.84 -4.35 13.87
N ALA A 57 6.87 -5.51 14.52
CA ALA A 57 7.19 -6.78 13.86
C ALA A 57 6.13 -7.15 12.82
N ALA A 58 4.84 -7.05 13.16
CA ALA A 58 3.77 -7.36 12.22
C ALA A 58 3.72 -6.37 11.03
N VAL A 59 4.08 -5.10 11.25
CA VAL A 59 4.21 -4.12 10.15
C VAL A 59 5.28 -4.56 9.16
N ILE A 60 6.50 -4.86 9.63
CA ILE A 60 7.60 -5.31 8.76
C ILE A 60 7.23 -6.59 8.02
N ASP A 61 6.64 -7.54 8.74
CA ASP A 61 6.16 -8.80 8.16
C ASP A 61 5.12 -8.57 7.06
N THR A 62 4.21 -7.62 7.26
CA THR A 62 3.20 -7.25 6.26
C THR A 62 3.84 -6.60 5.04
N VAL A 63 4.67 -5.57 5.23
CA VAL A 63 5.31 -4.84 4.12
C VAL A 63 6.22 -5.74 3.29
N ARG A 64 6.93 -6.70 3.91
CA ARG A 64 7.79 -7.66 3.20
C ARG A 64 7.02 -8.68 2.34
N ARG A 65 5.71 -8.84 2.56
CA ARG A 65 4.86 -9.77 1.80
C ARG A 65 4.10 -9.11 0.64
N LEU A 66 4.10 -7.78 0.56
CA LEU A 66 3.50 -7.00 -0.51
C LEU A 66 4.45 -6.89 -1.71
#